data_AF-A0A919IHA4-F1
#
_entry.id   AF-A0A919IHA4-F1
#
_cell.length_a   1.000
_cell.length_b   1.000
_cell.length_c   1.000
_cell.angle_alpha   90.00
_cell.angle_beta   90.00
_cell.angle_gamma   90.00
#
_symmetry.space_group_name_H-M   'P 1'
#
loop_
_entity.id
_entity.type
_entity.pdbx_description
1 polymer ?
#
loop_
_entity_poly.entity_id
_entity_poly.type
_entity_poly.pdbx_seq_one_letter_code
_entity_poly.pdbx_strand_id
1 'polypeptide(L)'
;MTTTALMPLDPSVSPQHANRILPIRANLLPQDISDGRRARRTRAVVIIAVVLVLGLLSGWYWHATVQKQEAEDDFSFVTGQVSRVQDDQGAYKDLTTTKNSNTKMNGQLTKLMADDLPWQTVLDLVRTTGTKYEVSITQLTGQLAQDDGSATTGDAVGSISINGKAPDKKAVAKYVLALVDLESKGFTDPFVSNVSGADKDGVTFTMTVSLTKVAQCGKYTTKCK
;
A
#
# COMPACT_ATOMS: atom_id res chain seq x y z
N MET A 1 65.55 -39.79 8.30
CA MET A 1 66.96 -39.44 8.04
C MET A 1 67.35 -38.39 9.07
N THR A 2 68.00 -38.82 10.15
CA THR A 2 68.40 -37.99 11.30
C THR A 2 69.87 -37.62 11.12
N THR A 3 70.14 -36.32 10.97
CA THR A 3 71.52 -35.80 10.92
C THR A 3 71.92 -35.38 12.33
N THR A 4 72.91 -36.08 12.89
CA THR A 4 73.47 -35.79 14.21
C THR A 4 74.77 -35.02 13.99
N ALA A 5 74.75 -33.71 14.23
CA ALA A 5 75.94 -32.87 14.13
C ALA A 5 76.65 -32.83 15.51
N LEU A 6 77.87 -33.38 15.54
CA LEU A 6 78.80 -33.28 16.68
C LEU A 6 79.31 -31.84 16.82
N MET A 7 79.20 -31.30 18.03
CA MET A 7 79.70 -29.97 18.40
C MET A 7 81.23 -30.05 18.64
N PRO A 8 82.06 -29.19 18.02
CA PRO A 8 83.50 -29.22 18.23
C PRO A 8 83.87 -28.70 19.62
N LEU A 9 84.65 -29.49 20.35
CA LEU A 9 85.29 -29.11 21.60
C LEU A 9 86.35 -28.04 21.31
N ASP A 10 86.17 -26.88 21.96
CA ASP A 10 87.08 -25.75 21.91
C ASP A 10 88.39 -26.08 22.67
N PRO A 11 89.56 -26.12 21.98
CA PRO A 11 90.83 -26.52 22.59
C PRO A 11 91.50 -25.40 23.42
N SER A 12 90.81 -24.28 23.67
CA SER A 12 91.38 -23.12 24.37
C SER A 12 91.31 -23.16 25.91
N VAL A 13 90.78 -24.22 26.51
CA VAL A 13 90.83 -24.44 27.97
C VAL A 13 92.08 -25.22 28.36
N SER A 14 93.18 -24.50 28.58
CA SER A 14 94.39 -25.07 29.19
C SER A 14 94.07 -25.62 30.60
N PRO A 15 94.51 -26.83 30.98
CA PRO A 15 94.23 -27.43 32.29
C PRO A 15 94.88 -26.71 33.48
N GLN A 16 95.64 -25.64 33.26
CA GLN A 16 96.36 -24.90 34.30
C GLN A 16 95.51 -23.84 35.02
N HIS A 17 94.29 -23.53 34.54
CA HIS A 17 93.39 -22.56 35.20
C HIS A 17 92.39 -23.19 36.19
N ALA A 18 92.28 -24.52 36.27
CA ALA A 18 91.36 -25.21 37.18
C ALA A 18 91.83 -25.24 38.65
N ASN A 19 93.07 -24.81 38.93
CA ASN A 19 93.67 -24.85 40.28
C ASN A 19 93.88 -23.47 40.93
N ARG A 20 93.25 -22.41 40.41
CA ARG A 20 93.29 -21.10 41.08
C ARG A 20 92.27 -21.08 42.20
N ILE A 21 92.77 -21.26 43.42
CA ILE A 21 92.04 -21.12 44.69
C ILE A 21 91.14 -19.89 44.60
N LEU A 22 89.83 -20.12 44.59
CA LEU A 22 88.84 -19.05 44.65
C LEU A 22 89.04 -18.32 45.98
N PRO A 23 89.34 -17.02 46.00
CA PRO A 23 89.39 -16.26 47.24
C PRO A 23 87.98 -16.23 47.82
N ILE A 24 87.71 -17.08 48.80
CA ILE A 24 86.47 -17.07 49.59
C ILE A 24 86.49 -15.78 50.39
N ARG A 25 85.89 -14.72 49.83
CA ARG A 25 85.61 -13.50 50.58
C ARG A 25 84.32 -13.74 51.37
N ALA A 26 84.46 -14.10 52.64
CA ALA A 26 83.33 -14.11 53.57
C ALA A 26 82.93 -12.65 53.83
N ASN A 27 81.75 -12.25 53.35
CA ASN A 27 81.18 -10.94 53.62
C ASN A 27 80.67 -10.92 55.07
N LEU A 28 81.40 -10.24 55.95
CA LEU A 28 81.08 -10.13 57.38
C LEU A 28 80.20 -8.91 57.71
N LEU A 29 79.64 -8.22 56.71
CA LEU A 29 78.62 -7.20 56.97
C LEU A 29 77.28 -7.87 57.32
N PRO A 30 76.61 -7.46 58.42
CA PRO A 30 75.27 -7.93 58.76
C PRO A 30 74.30 -7.74 57.59
N GLN A 31 73.62 -8.81 57.19
CA GLN A 31 72.68 -8.84 56.06
C GLN A 31 71.59 -7.74 56.14
N ASP A 32 71.25 -7.31 57.35
CA ASP A 32 70.26 -6.26 57.63
C ASP A 32 70.56 -4.91 56.96
N ILE A 33 71.84 -4.54 56.78
CA ILE A 33 72.18 -3.24 56.18
C ILE A 33 72.10 -3.29 54.64
N SER A 34 72.43 -4.43 54.02
CA SER A 34 72.33 -4.61 52.57
C SER A 34 70.87 -4.77 52.08
N ASP A 35 70.01 -5.38 52.90
CA ASP A 35 68.60 -5.58 52.54
C ASP A 35 67.77 -4.31 52.69
N GLY A 36 68.13 -3.41 53.62
CA GLY A 36 67.46 -2.13 53.79
C GLY A 36 67.44 -1.22 52.54
N ARG A 37 68.53 -1.20 51.74
CA ARG A 37 68.58 -0.41 50.48
C ARG A 37 67.85 -1.11 49.34
N ARG A 38 67.92 -2.44 49.24
CA ARG A 38 67.18 -3.21 48.22
C ARG A 38 65.68 -3.15 48.47
N ALA A 39 65.24 -3.26 49.73
CA ALA A 39 63.85 -3.18 50.13
C ALA A 39 63.20 -1.82 49.78
N ARG A 40 63.93 -0.70 49.90
CA ARG A 40 63.42 0.61 49.50
C ARG A 40 63.26 0.73 47.98
N ARG A 41 64.21 0.20 47.21
CA ARG A 41 64.13 0.18 45.74
C ARG A 41 63.00 -0.73 45.25
N THR A 42 62.86 -1.93 45.80
CA THR A 42 61.76 -2.84 45.42
C THR A 42 60.40 -2.27 45.81
N ARG A 43 60.26 -1.68 47.01
CA ARG A 43 59.02 -0.98 47.40
C ARG A 43 58.67 0.17 46.45
N ALA A 44 59.64 1.00 46.07
CA ALA A 44 59.40 2.10 45.12
C ALA A 44 58.95 1.59 43.75
N VAL A 45 59.60 0.54 43.22
CA VAL A 45 59.22 -0.08 41.94
C VAL A 45 57.81 -0.67 42.01
N VAL A 46 57.45 -1.35 43.11
CA VAL A 46 56.10 -1.91 43.31
C VAL A 46 55.05 -0.79 43.35
N ILE A 47 55.31 0.31 44.05
CA ILE A 47 54.37 1.44 44.12
C ILE A 47 54.18 2.05 42.73
N ILE A 48 55.25 2.27 41.97
CA ILE A 48 55.17 2.80 40.60
C ILE A 48 54.36 1.86 39.72
N ALA A 49 54.61 0.55 39.79
CA ALA A 49 53.85 -0.44 39.04
C ALA A 49 52.35 -0.42 39.38
N VAL A 50 52.00 -0.32 40.66
CA VAL A 50 50.59 -0.22 41.10
C VAL A 50 49.93 1.05 40.60
N VAL A 51 50.61 2.21 40.67
CA VAL A 51 50.08 3.48 40.15
C VAL A 51 49.87 3.40 38.64
N LEU A 52 50.79 2.76 37.91
CA LEU A 52 50.67 2.55 36.47
C LEU A 52 49.44 1.71 36.12
N VAL A 53 49.21 0.61 36.85
CA VAL A 53 48.04 -0.27 36.64
C VAL A 53 46.75 0.49 36.96
N LEU A 54 46.70 1.25 38.06
CA LEU A 54 45.54 2.07 38.40
C LEU A 54 45.25 3.14 37.35
N GLY A 55 46.29 3.80 36.81
CA GLY A 55 46.14 4.76 35.72
C GLY A 55 45.62 4.14 34.43
N LEU A 56 46.07 2.92 34.10
CA LEU A 56 45.56 2.15 32.97
C LEU A 56 44.08 1.79 33.16
N LEU A 57 43.69 1.34 34.36
CA LEU A 57 42.30 1.00 34.67
C LEU A 57 41.39 2.22 34.65
N SER A 58 41.82 3.36 35.21
CA SER A 58 41.02 4.59 35.20
C SER A 58 40.88 5.16 33.79
N GLY A 59 41.94 5.14 32.99
CA GLY A 59 41.89 5.54 31.58
C GLY A 59 40.96 4.65 30.76
N TRP A 60 41.02 3.34 30.96
CA TRP A 60 40.12 2.39 30.30
C TRP A 60 38.66 2.60 30.71
N TYR A 61 38.41 2.78 32.00
CA TYR A 61 37.06 3.04 32.52
C TYR A 61 36.48 4.32 31.92
N TRP A 62 37.27 5.40 31.88
CA TRP A 62 36.87 6.66 31.28
C TRP A 62 36.45 6.49 29.81
N HIS A 63 37.30 5.83 29.02
CA HIS A 63 37.03 5.54 27.61
C HIS A 63 35.73 4.72 27.42
N ALA A 64 35.49 3.72 28.26
CA ALA A 64 34.27 2.91 28.20
C ALA A 64 32.99 3.72 28.53
N THR A 65 33.07 4.69 29.44
CA THR A 65 31.95 5.59 29.75
C THR A 65 31.59 6.52 28.61
N VAL A 66 32.58 7.05 27.89
CA VAL A 66 32.33 7.94 26.73
C VAL A 66 31.60 7.19 25.62
N GLN A 67 32.02 5.96 25.32
CA GLN A 67 31.33 5.13 24.31
C GLN A 67 29.88 4.81 24.67
N LYS A 68 29.57 4.67 25.97
CA LYS A 68 28.17 4.47 26.41
C LYS A 68 27.34 5.72 26.20
N GLN A 69 27.89 6.90 26.48
CA GLN A 69 27.18 8.17 26.28
C GLN A 69 26.88 8.42 24.80
N GLU A 70 27.84 8.17 23.91
CA GLU A 70 27.62 8.29 22.46
C GLU A 70 26.51 7.34 21.97
N ALA A 71 26.49 6.09 22.46
CA ALA A 71 25.45 5.13 22.09
C ALA A 71 24.05 5.53 22.61
N GLU A 72 23.97 6.11 23.81
CA GLU A 72 22.72 6.58 24.41
C GLU A 72 22.19 7.83 23.67
N ASP A 73 23.09 8.76 23.31
CA ASP A 73 22.78 9.96 22.54
C ASP A 73 22.27 9.60 21.14
N ASP A 74 22.95 8.68 20.43
CA ASP A 74 22.51 8.18 19.12
C ASP A 74 21.14 7.49 19.21
N PHE A 75 20.91 6.69 20.25
CA PHE A 75 19.61 6.03 20.45
C PHE A 75 18.49 7.04 20.70
N SER A 76 18.75 8.07 21.51
CA SER A 76 17.77 9.14 21.80
C SER A 76 17.45 9.97 20.56
N PHE A 77 18.47 10.27 19.74
CA PHE A 77 18.33 11.03 18.50
C PHE A 77 17.53 10.26 17.44
N VAL A 78 17.81 8.97 17.27
CA VAL A 78 17.08 8.11 16.33
C VAL A 78 15.63 7.90 16.79
N THR A 79 15.40 7.66 18.08
CA THR A 79 14.05 7.49 18.63
C THR A 79 13.21 8.76 18.46
N GLY A 80 13.80 9.94 18.66
CA GLY A 80 13.15 11.22 18.43
C GLY A 80 12.74 11.44 16.96
N GLN A 81 13.56 11.02 16.00
CA GLN A 81 13.22 11.09 14.57
C GLN A 81 12.09 10.14 14.18
N VAL A 82 12.09 8.91 14.70
CA VAL A 82 11.02 7.94 14.43
C VAL A 82 9.69 8.44 14.99
N SER A 83 9.66 8.99 16.21
CA SER A 83 8.44 9.57 16.78
C SER A 83 7.88 10.70 15.91
N ARG A 84 8.74 11.62 15.44
CA ARG A 84 8.32 12.74 14.58
C ARG A 84 7.74 12.26 13.25
N VAL A 85 8.40 11.29 12.60
CA VAL A 85 7.90 10.70 11.35
C VAL A 85 6.57 9.97 11.58
N GLN A 86 6.39 9.34 12.73
CA GLN A 86 5.15 8.64 13.10
C GLN A 86 4.01 9.62 13.39
N ASP A 87 4.30 10.75 14.02
CA ASP A 87 3.35 11.85 14.24
C ASP A 87 2.95 12.52 12.91
N ASP A 88 3.92 12.78 12.03
CA ASP A 88 3.66 13.30 10.68
C ASP A 88 2.78 12.34 9.87
N GLN A 89 3.03 11.03 9.94
CA GLN A 89 2.15 10.03 9.32
C GLN A 89 0.75 10.03 9.94
N GLY A 90 0.62 10.29 11.25
CA GLY A 90 -0.66 10.48 11.93
C GLY A 90 -1.48 11.61 11.32
N ALA A 91 -0.86 12.75 11.01
CA ALA A 91 -1.53 13.88 10.38
C ALA A 91 -2.11 13.56 8.98
N TYR A 92 -1.51 12.61 8.25
CA TYR A 92 -1.99 12.17 6.94
C TYR A 92 -2.95 10.96 7.00
N LYS A 93 -3.10 10.29 8.16
CA LYS A 93 -4.04 9.16 8.32
C LYS A 93 -5.49 9.59 8.12
N ASP A 94 -5.86 10.77 8.60
CA ASP A 94 -7.23 11.28 8.41
C ASP A 94 -7.52 11.54 6.94
N LEU A 95 -6.61 12.22 6.23
CA LEU A 95 -6.76 12.50 4.80
C LEU A 95 -6.81 11.22 3.95
N THR A 96 -5.97 10.24 4.26
CA THR A 96 -5.98 8.94 3.56
C THR A 96 -7.23 8.13 3.88
N THR A 97 -7.70 8.17 5.13
CA THR A 97 -8.96 7.52 5.55
C THR A 97 -10.16 8.17 4.85
N THR A 98 -10.23 9.51 4.79
CA THR A 98 -11.29 10.22 4.08
C THR A 98 -11.27 9.93 2.59
N LYS A 99 -10.09 9.91 1.94
CA LYS A 99 -9.97 9.51 0.52
C LYS A 99 -10.46 8.09 0.30
N ASN A 100 -10.03 7.15 1.13
CA ASN A 100 -10.45 5.74 1.03
C ASN A 100 -11.95 5.57 1.26
N SER A 101 -12.54 6.29 2.21
CA SER A 101 -13.99 6.30 2.45
C SER A 101 -14.77 6.87 1.27
N ASN A 102 -14.31 7.97 0.67
CA ASN A 102 -14.93 8.52 -0.54
C ASN A 102 -14.85 7.55 -1.73
N THR A 103 -13.72 6.87 -1.93
CA THR A 103 -13.59 5.85 -3.00
C THR A 103 -14.54 4.67 -2.77
N LYS A 104 -14.70 4.22 -1.52
CA LYS A 104 -15.66 3.16 -1.17
C LYS A 104 -17.11 3.59 -1.39
N MET A 105 -17.47 4.79 -0.95
CA MET A 105 -18.81 5.36 -1.15
C MET A 105 -19.11 5.49 -2.65
N ASN A 106 -18.16 6.00 -3.45
CA ASN A 106 -18.32 6.08 -4.89
C ASN A 106 -18.47 4.70 -5.54
N GLY A 107 -17.68 3.71 -5.13
CA GLY A 107 -17.82 2.34 -5.63
C GLY A 107 -19.17 1.71 -5.28
N GLN A 108 -19.68 1.97 -4.08
CA GLN A 108 -21.02 1.52 -3.65
C GLN A 108 -22.14 2.24 -4.41
N LEU A 109 -22.01 3.56 -4.63
CA LEU A 109 -22.94 4.35 -5.44
C LEU A 109 -22.94 3.89 -6.89
N THR A 110 -21.78 3.65 -7.49
CA THR A 110 -21.68 3.08 -8.85
C THR A 110 -22.35 1.71 -8.93
N LYS A 111 -22.23 0.87 -7.90
CA LYS A 111 -22.90 -0.44 -7.87
C LYS A 111 -24.42 -0.32 -7.69
N LEU A 112 -24.88 0.56 -6.81
CA LEU A 112 -26.31 0.80 -6.60
C LEU A 112 -26.98 1.46 -7.81
N MET A 113 -26.25 2.31 -8.53
CA MET A 113 -26.74 3.02 -9.71
C MET A 113 -26.32 2.34 -11.02
N ALA A 114 -25.74 1.14 -10.97
CA ALA A 114 -25.43 0.34 -12.16
C ALA A 114 -26.70 -0.03 -12.92
N ASP A 115 -27.77 -0.32 -12.17
CA ASP A 115 -29.07 -0.73 -12.71
C ASP A 115 -30.04 0.45 -12.83
N ASP A 116 -29.61 1.67 -12.52
CA ASP A 116 -30.46 2.85 -12.63
C ASP A 116 -30.54 3.33 -14.09
N LEU A 117 -31.78 3.57 -14.53
CA LEU A 117 -32.09 4.05 -15.86
C LEU A 117 -32.40 5.55 -15.78
N PRO A 118 -31.84 6.39 -16.68
CA PRO A 118 -32.12 7.81 -16.71
C PRO A 118 -33.50 8.04 -17.33
N TRP A 119 -34.55 7.71 -16.57
CA TRP A 119 -35.93 7.72 -17.03
C TRP A 119 -36.31 9.03 -17.70
N GLN A 120 -35.88 10.18 -17.17
CA GLN A 120 -36.17 11.46 -17.79
C GLN A 120 -35.67 11.55 -19.24
N THR A 121 -34.43 11.16 -19.50
CA THR A 121 -33.83 11.18 -20.86
C THR A 121 -34.51 10.18 -21.77
N VAL A 122 -34.80 8.98 -21.26
CA VAL A 122 -35.48 7.92 -22.01
C VAL A 122 -36.90 8.35 -22.39
N LEU A 123 -37.68 8.87 -21.44
CA LEU A 123 -39.04 9.35 -21.65
C LEU A 123 -39.09 10.55 -22.60
N ASP A 124 -38.14 11.47 -22.51
CA ASP A 124 -38.05 12.63 -23.39
C ASP A 124 -37.69 12.23 -24.83
N LEU A 125 -36.78 11.27 -25.00
CA LEU A 125 -36.43 10.73 -26.32
C LEU A 125 -37.61 10.05 -27.00
N VAL A 126 -38.39 9.26 -26.25
CA VAL A 126 -39.61 8.61 -26.76
C VAL A 126 -40.63 9.67 -27.20
N ARG A 127 -40.83 10.71 -26.38
CA ARG A 127 -41.75 11.82 -26.71
C ARG A 127 -41.32 12.60 -27.94
N THR A 128 -40.06 13.02 -28.00
CA THR A 128 -39.50 13.81 -29.12
C THR A 128 -39.48 13.01 -30.44
N THR A 129 -39.30 11.70 -30.36
CA THR A 129 -39.40 10.82 -31.53
C THR A 129 -40.85 10.73 -32.04
N GLY A 130 -41.83 10.70 -31.14
CA GLY A 130 -43.25 10.68 -31.49
C GLY A 130 -43.75 11.99 -32.11
N THR A 131 -43.35 13.13 -31.55
CA THR A 131 -43.79 14.45 -32.06
C THR A 131 -43.35 14.71 -33.49
N LYS A 132 -42.21 14.15 -33.94
CA LYS A 132 -41.76 14.20 -35.34
C LYS A 132 -42.77 13.62 -36.34
N TYR A 133 -43.64 12.71 -35.90
CA TYR A 133 -44.63 12.03 -36.73
C TYR A 133 -46.08 12.36 -36.31
N GLU A 134 -46.28 13.48 -35.60
CA GLU A 134 -47.59 13.92 -35.10
C GLU A 134 -48.25 12.91 -34.14
N VAL A 135 -47.44 12.07 -33.49
CA VAL A 135 -47.91 11.13 -32.49
C VAL A 135 -48.02 11.83 -31.13
N SER A 136 -49.23 11.86 -30.58
CA SER A 136 -49.52 12.39 -29.24
C SER A 136 -49.56 11.26 -28.23
N ILE A 137 -48.63 11.27 -27.28
CA ILE A 137 -48.55 10.27 -26.22
C ILE A 137 -49.45 10.69 -25.06
N THR A 138 -50.38 9.82 -24.67
CA THR A 138 -51.30 10.04 -23.53
C THR A 138 -50.77 9.43 -22.24
N GLN A 139 -50.10 8.28 -22.33
CA GLN A 139 -49.56 7.59 -21.17
C GLN A 139 -48.23 6.92 -21.52
N LEU A 140 -47.25 7.05 -20.62
CA LEU A 140 -46.03 6.24 -20.64
C LEU A 140 -45.88 5.57 -19.29
N THR A 141 -45.70 4.25 -19.31
CA THR A 141 -45.43 3.46 -18.10
C THR A 141 -44.13 2.71 -18.32
N GLY A 142 -43.11 3.01 -17.51
CA GLY A 142 -41.83 2.30 -17.51
C GLY A 142 -41.79 1.27 -16.39
N GLN A 143 -41.21 0.11 -16.67
CA GLN A 143 -40.97 -0.95 -15.70
C GLN A 143 -39.55 -1.47 -15.87
N LEU A 144 -38.82 -1.64 -14.76
CA LEU A 144 -37.56 -2.40 -14.79
C LEU A 144 -37.88 -3.89 -14.77
N ALA A 145 -37.10 -4.68 -15.50
CA ALA A 145 -37.15 -6.13 -15.37
C ALA A 145 -36.77 -6.48 -13.92
N GLN A 146 -37.65 -7.18 -13.21
CA GLN A 146 -37.25 -7.81 -11.96
C GLN A 146 -36.41 -9.04 -12.31
N ASP A 147 -35.37 -9.27 -11.50
CA ASP A 147 -34.54 -10.46 -11.61
C ASP A 147 -35.29 -11.60 -10.92
N ASP A 148 -36.26 -12.19 -11.62
CA ASP A 148 -37.19 -13.19 -11.08
C ASP A 148 -36.53 -14.57 -10.88
N GLY A 149 -35.23 -14.70 -11.15
CA GLY A 149 -34.52 -15.98 -11.23
C GLY A 149 -34.94 -16.85 -12.43
N SER A 150 -35.85 -16.36 -13.27
CA SER A 150 -36.16 -16.94 -14.57
C SER A 150 -35.22 -16.33 -15.60
N ALA A 151 -34.40 -17.16 -16.23
CA ALA A 151 -33.45 -16.73 -17.25
C ALA A 151 -34.19 -16.09 -18.44
N THR A 152 -34.44 -14.79 -18.37
CA THR A 152 -34.83 -13.98 -19.51
C THR A 152 -33.62 -13.92 -20.43
N THR A 153 -33.72 -14.64 -21.55
CA THR A 153 -32.68 -14.80 -22.58
C THR A 153 -32.44 -13.53 -23.41
N GLY A 154 -32.69 -12.34 -22.86
CA GLY A 154 -32.51 -11.07 -23.54
C GLY A 154 -31.78 -10.08 -22.64
N ASP A 155 -30.91 -9.26 -23.23
CA ASP A 155 -30.25 -8.13 -22.57
C ASP A 155 -31.21 -7.00 -22.15
N ALA A 156 -32.51 -7.30 -22.01
CA ALA A 156 -33.57 -6.38 -21.65
C ALA A 156 -33.54 -6.09 -20.14
N VAL A 157 -33.25 -4.84 -19.79
CA VAL A 157 -33.17 -4.30 -18.43
C VAL A 157 -34.53 -3.74 -17.99
N GLY A 158 -35.42 -3.44 -18.93
CA GLY A 158 -36.75 -2.94 -18.64
C GLY A 158 -37.63 -2.87 -19.88
N SER A 159 -38.85 -2.40 -19.70
CA SER A 159 -39.79 -2.16 -20.79
C SER A 159 -40.58 -0.87 -20.57
N ILE A 160 -41.05 -0.30 -21.67
CA ILE A 160 -41.89 0.89 -21.68
C ILE A 160 -43.16 0.57 -22.43
N SER A 161 -44.31 0.70 -21.77
CA SER A 161 -45.62 0.72 -22.41
C SER A 161 -45.98 2.16 -22.78
N ILE A 162 -46.30 2.36 -24.05
CA ILE A 162 -46.64 3.66 -24.64
C ILE A 162 -48.07 3.58 -25.15
N ASN A 163 -48.91 4.48 -24.66
CA ASN A 163 -50.25 4.68 -25.19
C ASN A 163 -50.34 6.07 -25.79
N GLY A 164 -50.95 6.16 -26.97
CA GLY A 164 -51.07 7.43 -27.66
C GLY A 164 -52.11 7.45 -28.76
N LYS A 165 -52.17 8.59 -29.43
CA LYS A 165 -52.97 8.87 -30.62
C LYS A 165 -52.05 9.29 -31.76
N ALA A 166 -52.34 8.81 -32.96
CA ALA A 166 -51.67 9.17 -34.19
C ALA A 166 -52.72 9.58 -35.24
N PRO A 167 -52.37 10.37 -36.27
CA PRO A 167 -53.32 10.76 -37.30
C PRO A 167 -53.79 9.56 -38.14
N ASP A 168 -52.87 8.65 -38.49
CA ASP A 168 -53.17 7.45 -39.28
C ASP A 168 -52.29 6.25 -38.87
N LYS A 169 -52.61 5.06 -39.40
CA LYS A 169 -51.81 3.85 -39.16
C LYS A 169 -50.38 3.95 -39.73
N LYS A 170 -50.16 4.80 -40.73
CA LYS A 170 -48.84 5.00 -41.35
C LYS A 170 -47.91 5.77 -40.42
N ALA A 171 -48.42 6.74 -39.67
CA ALA A 171 -47.69 7.50 -38.66
C ALA A 171 -47.27 6.59 -37.51
N VAL A 172 -48.14 5.66 -37.06
CA VAL A 172 -47.77 4.63 -36.08
C VAL A 172 -46.63 3.76 -36.61
N ALA A 173 -46.71 3.27 -37.85
CA ALA A 173 -45.65 2.46 -38.45
C ALA A 173 -44.32 3.22 -38.58
N LYS A 174 -44.35 4.49 -38.99
CA LYS A 174 -43.15 5.36 -39.04
C LYS A 174 -42.55 5.59 -37.65
N TYR A 175 -43.41 5.76 -36.64
CA TYR A 175 -42.97 5.93 -35.26
C TYR A 175 -42.30 4.67 -34.72
N VAL A 176 -42.84 3.48 -35.01
CA VAL A 176 -42.20 2.19 -34.66
C VAL A 176 -40.83 2.07 -35.32
N LEU A 177 -40.72 2.36 -36.62
CA LEU A 177 -39.44 2.33 -37.34
C LEU A 177 -38.43 3.32 -36.74
N ALA A 178 -38.88 4.51 -36.37
CA ALA A 178 -38.01 5.49 -35.72
C ALA A 178 -37.54 5.04 -34.33
N LEU A 179 -38.32 4.23 -33.61
CA LEU A 179 -37.89 3.60 -32.36
C LEU A 179 -36.87 2.49 -32.60
N VAL A 180 -36.99 1.72 -33.70
CA VAL A 180 -35.96 0.74 -34.12
C VAL A 180 -34.64 1.44 -34.45
N ASP A 181 -34.68 2.59 -35.14
CA ASP A 181 -33.46 3.37 -35.45
C ASP A 181 -32.73 3.87 -34.18
N LEU A 182 -33.38 3.83 -33.00
CA LEU A 182 -32.79 4.19 -31.71
C LEU A 182 -32.15 2.99 -30.99
N GLU A 183 -31.93 1.87 -31.68
CA GLU A 183 -31.23 0.69 -31.14
C GLU A 183 -29.86 1.04 -30.53
N SER A 184 -29.12 1.97 -31.15
CA SER A 184 -27.84 2.45 -30.63
C SER A 184 -27.95 3.17 -29.27
N LYS A 185 -29.15 3.60 -28.88
CA LYS A 185 -29.47 4.24 -27.59
C LYS A 185 -30.15 3.28 -26.61
N GLY A 186 -30.24 1.99 -26.96
CA GLY A 186 -30.72 0.92 -26.08
C GLY A 186 -32.22 0.63 -26.16
N PHE A 187 -32.89 1.01 -27.25
CA PHE A 187 -34.28 0.62 -27.52
C PHE A 187 -34.29 -0.61 -28.42
N THR A 188 -34.94 -1.69 -28.00
CA THR A 188 -35.09 -2.91 -28.80
C THR A 188 -36.53 -3.39 -28.80
N ASP A 189 -36.88 -4.20 -29.80
CA ASP A 189 -38.14 -4.92 -29.90
C ASP A 189 -39.41 -4.05 -29.71
N PRO A 190 -39.58 -2.95 -30.48
CA PRO A 190 -40.83 -2.21 -30.42
C PRO A 190 -41.97 -3.06 -30.99
N PHE A 191 -42.93 -3.38 -30.13
CA PHE A 191 -44.07 -4.23 -30.44
C PHE A 191 -45.38 -3.46 -30.27
N VAL A 192 -46.18 -3.39 -31.33
CA VAL A 192 -47.51 -2.76 -31.27
C VAL A 192 -48.55 -3.81 -30.89
N SER A 193 -49.17 -3.64 -29.72
CA SER A 193 -50.15 -4.60 -29.20
C SER A 193 -51.57 -4.32 -29.68
N ASN A 194 -51.93 -3.04 -29.86
CA ASN A 194 -53.26 -2.68 -30.33
C ASN A 194 -53.21 -1.39 -31.17
N VAL A 195 -54.03 -1.34 -32.21
CA VAL A 195 -54.26 -0.18 -33.06
C VAL A 195 -55.75 -0.10 -33.37
N SER A 196 -56.45 0.85 -32.76
CA SER A 196 -57.90 1.01 -32.88
C SER A 196 -58.29 2.44 -33.24
N GLY A 197 -59.31 2.61 -34.08
CA GLY A 197 -59.80 3.90 -34.56
C GLY A 197 -60.04 3.94 -36.06
N ALA A 198 -60.79 4.93 -36.52
CA ALA A 198 -61.03 5.20 -37.93
C ALA A 198 -60.03 6.25 -38.43
N ASP A 199 -59.49 6.06 -39.65
CA ASP A 199 -58.41 6.90 -40.19
C ASP A 199 -58.73 8.41 -40.31
N LYS A 200 -59.99 8.82 -40.15
CA LYS A 200 -60.43 10.22 -40.24
C LYS A 200 -60.41 10.98 -38.91
N ASP A 201 -60.51 10.27 -37.77
CA ASP A 201 -60.61 10.86 -36.43
C ASP A 201 -59.37 10.59 -35.56
N GLY A 202 -58.33 10.01 -36.18
CA GLY A 202 -57.12 9.55 -35.50
C GLY A 202 -57.23 8.14 -34.97
N VAL A 203 -56.06 7.52 -34.82
CA VAL A 203 -55.89 6.13 -34.41
C VAL A 203 -55.25 6.11 -33.03
N THR A 204 -55.90 5.45 -32.08
CA THR A 204 -55.30 5.10 -30.78
C THR A 204 -54.42 3.87 -30.93
N PHE A 205 -53.26 3.88 -30.29
CA PHE A 205 -52.37 2.71 -30.27
C PHE A 205 -51.82 2.46 -28.87
N THR A 206 -51.47 1.20 -28.66
CA THR A 206 -50.67 0.73 -27.54
C THR A 206 -49.47 -0.01 -28.10
N MET A 207 -48.28 0.32 -27.60
CA MET A 207 -47.06 -0.39 -27.96
C MET A 207 -46.16 -0.57 -26.73
N THR A 208 -45.31 -1.58 -26.79
CA THR A 208 -44.29 -1.86 -25.79
C THR A 208 -42.93 -1.80 -26.45
N VAL A 209 -41.94 -1.23 -25.79
CA VAL A 209 -40.55 -1.22 -26.24
C VAL A 209 -39.67 -1.73 -25.11
N SER A 210 -38.72 -2.60 -25.44
CA SER A 210 -37.76 -3.14 -24.48
C SER A 210 -36.54 -2.22 -24.41
N LEU A 211 -35.99 -2.05 -23.20
CA LEU A 211 -34.78 -1.28 -22.93
C LEU A 211 -33.63 -2.25 -22.69
N THR A 212 -32.49 -2.06 -23.35
CA THR A 212 -31.30 -2.91 -23.14
C THR A 212 -30.32 -2.28 -22.17
N LYS A 213 -29.27 -3.03 -21.80
CA LYS A 213 -28.13 -2.53 -21.00
C LYS A 213 -27.46 -1.29 -21.58
N VAL A 214 -27.59 -1.04 -22.89
CA VAL A 214 -27.05 0.17 -23.54
C VAL A 214 -27.78 1.44 -23.09
N ALA A 215 -29.05 1.32 -22.67
CA ALA A 215 -29.82 2.43 -22.12
C ALA A 215 -29.42 2.77 -20.67
N GLN A 216 -28.67 1.91 -19.97
CA GLN A 216 -28.13 2.21 -18.65
C GLN A 216 -27.03 3.26 -18.77
N CYS A 217 -27.34 4.48 -18.37
CA CYS A 217 -26.36 5.55 -18.27
C CYS A 217 -26.71 6.47 -17.12
N GLY A 218 -25.70 6.97 -16.41
CA GLY A 218 -25.91 7.61 -15.13
C GLY A 218 -24.75 8.48 -14.71
N LYS A 219 -25.00 9.36 -13.74
CA LYS A 219 -24.00 10.29 -13.21
C LYS A 219 -22.76 9.57 -12.62
N TYR A 220 -22.98 8.37 -12.09
CA TYR A 220 -21.95 7.56 -11.42
C TYR A 220 -21.55 6.31 -12.24
N THR A 221 -22.07 6.18 -13.46
CA THR A 221 -21.80 5.07 -14.39
C THR A 221 -21.37 5.65 -15.75
N THR A 222 -21.56 4.90 -16.84
CA THR A 222 -21.22 5.38 -18.19
C THR A 222 -22.02 6.64 -18.52
N LYS A 223 -21.37 7.65 -19.09
CA LYS A 223 -22.04 8.89 -19.52
C LYS A 223 -23.08 8.59 -20.60
N CYS A 224 -24.27 9.18 -20.45
CA CYS A 224 -25.31 9.15 -21.48
C CYS A 224 -24.82 9.83 -22.76
N LYS A 225 -25.05 9.18 -23.90
CA LYS A 225 -24.72 9.69 -25.24
C LYS A 225 -25.93 10.31 -25.92
#